data_AF-A0A8S2J2N6-F1
#
_entry.id   AF-A0A8S2J2N6-F1
#
_cell.length_a   1.000
_cell.length_b   1.000
_cell.length_c   1.000
_cell.angle_alpha   90.00
_cell.angle_beta   90.00
_cell.angle_gamma   90.00
#
_symmetry.space_group_name_H-M   'P 1'
#
loop_
_entity.id
_entity.type
_entity.pdbx_description
1 polymer ?
#
loop_
_entity_poly.entity_id
_entity_poly.type
_entity_poly.pdbx_seq_one_letter_code
_entity_poly.pdbx_strand_id
1 'polypeptide(L)'
;MSLFDTHQEDTDDEEENNVNEQEQTDSADVAFVAKLKSSRTLASILKTIDFADDAIFCALTTGVKIIVEDKQCVQGNAFIDTRVFDSYELVRQVRFRFHLETVLNCLNIFGVPLDPVTHEPLPTNVAVQIHYRENQTHPLQLYLEEDGVITECLIKVLDDTDTIDFDFQTENIVSKVVFKASGFKEALSEIDLKADCIELFITQDVPHFRLIANGCGGSTSVDITQDSPVMDTFLCTEPVHNRKEIDQKCLENLKTIVDVTSTRIVLSSSWRFFPKSRAKVESSFKQIGIDPLLGWTSSRGKTRVDEIYHWLKDFDNKTIHEDIFITKWIAIDDMDLFKLDAKRMQDHFVMTMPLNGITEETIKEAIMLLS
;
A
#
# COMPACT_ATOMS: atom_id res chain seq x y z
N MET A 1 -62.72 59.86 49.01
CA MET A 1 -62.78 60.39 47.63
C MET A 1 -61.40 60.18 47.03
N SER A 2 -61.12 59.10 46.29
CA SER A 2 -61.98 58.00 45.81
C SER A 2 -61.17 56.69 45.81
N LEU A 3 -61.50 55.71 46.67
CA LEU A 3 -62.14 54.41 46.35
C LEU A 3 -61.25 53.34 45.67
N PHE A 4 -60.91 52.30 46.45
CA PHE A 4 -60.79 50.85 46.11
C PHE A 4 -59.69 50.35 45.11
N ASP A 5 -59.29 49.06 45.04
CA ASP A 5 -59.01 47.90 45.95
C ASP A 5 -58.93 46.61 45.05
N THR A 6 -58.28 45.45 45.31
CA THR A 6 -57.38 44.86 46.34
C THR A 6 -56.78 43.51 45.82
N HIS A 7 -55.73 42.96 46.45
CA HIS A 7 -55.09 41.63 46.24
C HIS A 7 -54.31 41.42 44.90
N GLN A 8 -53.29 40.55 44.69
CA GLN A 8 -52.49 39.53 45.44
C GLN A 8 -52.50 38.15 44.73
N GLU A 9 -51.46 37.32 44.95
CA GLU A 9 -51.14 36.01 44.32
C GLU A 9 -50.46 36.19 42.93
N ASP A 10 -49.23 35.71 42.66
CA ASP A 10 -48.65 34.34 42.61
C ASP A 10 -49.13 33.57 41.34
N THR A 11 -48.35 32.77 40.59
CA THR A 11 -47.14 31.96 40.87
C THR A 11 -46.06 32.00 39.74
N ASP A 12 -45.04 31.14 39.88
CA ASP A 12 -43.94 30.81 38.96
C ASP A 12 -44.35 30.35 37.54
N ASP A 13 -43.41 30.48 36.57
CA ASP A 13 -43.16 29.56 35.43
C ASP A 13 -41.93 30.04 34.60
N GLU A 14 -40.70 29.83 35.11
CA GLU A 14 -39.43 30.07 34.37
C GLU A 14 -38.77 28.75 33.88
N GLU A 15 -39.51 27.82 33.27
CA GLU A 15 -38.90 26.57 32.79
C GLU A 15 -39.58 25.92 31.56
N GLU A 16 -39.50 26.55 30.37
CA GLU A 16 -39.56 25.84 29.07
C GLU A 16 -39.12 26.74 27.88
N ASN A 17 -38.29 26.18 26.97
CA ASN A 17 -37.76 26.70 25.68
C ASN A 17 -36.23 26.84 25.56
N ASN A 18 -35.46 25.77 25.87
CA ASN A 18 -34.01 25.76 25.61
C ASN A 18 -33.46 24.37 25.21
N VAL A 19 -34.21 23.64 24.36
CA VAL A 19 -33.87 22.27 23.93
C VAL A 19 -33.66 22.15 22.41
N ASN A 20 -34.32 22.99 21.59
CA ASN A 20 -34.39 22.79 20.14
C ASN A 20 -33.30 23.49 19.29
N GLU A 21 -32.39 24.27 19.88
CA GLU A 21 -31.34 24.97 19.10
C GLU A 21 -30.00 24.21 18.98
N GLN A 22 -29.82 23.07 19.67
CA GLN A 22 -28.56 22.31 19.65
C GLN A 22 -28.51 21.13 18.67
N GLU A 23 -29.65 20.62 18.19
CA GLU A 23 -29.66 19.51 17.21
C GLU A 23 -29.44 19.96 15.75
N GLN A 24 -29.59 21.27 15.46
CA GLN A 24 -29.79 21.75 14.08
C GLN A 24 -28.51 22.17 13.33
N THR A 25 -27.33 22.03 13.94
CA THR A 25 -26.04 22.42 13.34
C THR A 25 -25.10 21.27 13.00
N ASP A 26 -25.33 20.05 13.49
CA ASP A 26 -24.31 18.98 13.46
C ASP A 26 -24.31 18.10 12.19
N SER A 27 -25.32 18.24 11.32
CA SER A 27 -25.48 17.42 10.10
C SER A 27 -24.79 17.96 8.84
N ALA A 28 -24.31 19.21 8.86
CA ALA A 28 -23.83 19.91 7.65
C ALA A 28 -22.46 19.40 7.13
N ASP A 29 -21.58 18.97 8.04
CA ASP A 29 -20.18 18.60 7.72
C ASP A 29 -20.00 17.09 7.46
N VAL A 30 -21.06 16.30 7.51
CA VAL A 30 -21.01 14.84 7.35
C VAL A 30 -20.82 14.48 5.88
N ALA A 31 -19.63 13.99 5.52
CA ALA A 31 -19.28 13.69 4.14
C ALA A 31 -19.60 12.22 3.75
N PHE A 32 -19.51 11.31 4.72
CA PHE A 32 -19.70 9.87 4.52
C PHE A 32 -20.26 9.19 5.79
N VAL A 33 -21.31 8.37 5.62
CA VAL A 33 -21.83 7.43 6.62
C VAL A 33 -22.07 6.07 5.98
N ALA A 34 -21.67 4.98 6.64
CA ALA A 34 -22.07 3.63 6.23
C ALA A 34 -22.28 2.70 7.43
N LYS A 35 -23.15 1.69 7.28
CA LYS A 35 -23.52 0.77 8.38
C LYS A 35 -23.40 -0.70 7.96
N LEU A 36 -23.00 -1.56 8.89
CA LEU A 36 -22.84 -3.01 8.73
C LEU A 36 -23.35 -3.73 9.99
N LYS A 37 -24.18 -4.77 9.86
CA LYS A 37 -24.60 -5.64 10.99
C LYS A 37 -23.47 -6.37 11.72
N SER A 38 -22.26 -6.39 11.15
CA SER A 38 -21.11 -7.12 11.69
C SER A 38 -19.81 -6.35 11.45
N SER A 39 -19.21 -5.81 12.52
CA SER A 39 -17.87 -5.21 12.50
C SER A 39 -16.81 -6.16 11.95
N ARG A 40 -17.02 -7.48 12.15
CA ARG A 40 -16.11 -8.55 11.74
C ARG A 40 -16.11 -8.80 10.24
N THR A 41 -17.14 -8.37 9.50
CA THR A 41 -17.07 -8.31 8.03
C THR A 41 -15.94 -7.38 7.60
N LEU A 42 -15.93 -6.14 8.13
CA LEU A 42 -14.87 -5.17 7.85
C LEU A 42 -13.52 -5.63 8.44
N ALA A 43 -13.49 -6.10 9.69
CA ALA A 43 -12.24 -6.53 10.32
C ALA A 43 -11.58 -7.73 9.63
N SER A 44 -12.38 -8.67 9.08
CA SER A 44 -11.83 -9.81 8.33
C SER A 44 -11.26 -9.38 6.98
N ILE A 45 -11.92 -8.43 6.29
CA ILE A 45 -11.44 -7.86 5.03
C ILE A 45 -10.16 -7.03 5.25
N LEU A 46 -10.09 -6.25 6.32
CA LEU A 46 -8.87 -5.52 6.69
C LEU A 46 -7.71 -6.49 7.01
N LYS A 47 -7.98 -7.58 7.74
CA LYS A 47 -6.97 -8.62 8.06
C LYS A 47 -6.40 -9.35 6.84
N THR A 48 -7.00 -9.28 5.64
CA THR A 48 -6.37 -9.85 4.42
C THR A 48 -5.37 -8.91 3.75
N ILE A 49 -5.28 -7.64 4.18
CA ILE A 49 -4.31 -6.64 3.70
C ILE A 49 -3.44 -6.07 4.84
N ASP A 50 -3.44 -6.72 6.00
CA ASP A 50 -2.73 -6.31 7.21
C ASP A 50 -1.24 -6.71 7.14
N PHE A 51 -0.46 -5.92 6.39
CA PHE A 51 0.99 -6.13 6.21
C PHE A 51 1.82 -4.83 6.22
N ALA A 52 1.21 -3.67 6.45
CA ALA A 52 1.90 -2.40 6.72
C ALA A 52 1.06 -1.51 7.65
N ASP A 53 1.74 -0.64 8.40
CA ASP A 53 1.20 0.10 9.54
C ASP A 53 0.00 1.01 9.20
N ASP A 54 0.01 1.60 8.00
CA ASP A 54 -0.94 2.60 7.53
C ASP A 54 -1.81 2.09 6.38
N ALA A 55 -3.11 2.38 6.46
CA ALA A 55 -4.09 2.11 5.42
C ALA A 55 -4.79 3.40 4.96
N ILE A 56 -5.23 3.42 3.71
CA ILE A 56 -5.90 4.56 3.08
C ILE A 56 -7.32 4.17 2.73
N PHE A 57 -8.27 4.89 3.32
CA PHE A 57 -9.69 4.76 3.04
C PHE A 57 -10.05 5.59 1.81
N CYS A 58 -10.84 5.04 0.89
CA CYS A 58 -11.42 5.77 -0.24
C CYS A 58 -12.91 5.41 -0.32
N ALA A 59 -13.80 6.36 0.01
CA ALA A 59 -15.24 6.19 -0.18
C ALA A 59 -15.65 6.65 -1.58
N LEU A 60 -16.27 5.75 -2.35
CA LEU A 60 -16.62 5.90 -3.76
C LEU A 60 -18.11 5.61 -3.95
N THR A 61 -18.70 6.14 -5.03
CA THR A 61 -20.12 5.90 -5.34
C THR A 61 -20.49 4.43 -5.60
N THR A 62 -19.50 3.55 -5.73
CA THR A 62 -19.65 2.09 -5.89
C THR A 62 -19.35 1.29 -4.62
N GLY A 63 -18.77 1.90 -3.58
CA GLY A 63 -18.34 1.20 -2.37
C GLY A 63 -17.11 1.82 -1.71
N VAL A 64 -16.49 1.10 -0.78
CA VAL A 64 -15.22 1.50 -0.15
C VAL A 64 -14.07 0.75 -0.81
N LYS A 65 -13.03 1.47 -1.25
CA LYS A 65 -11.71 0.89 -1.53
C LYS A 65 -10.79 1.18 -0.34
N ILE A 66 -10.07 0.17 0.14
CA ILE A 66 -9.05 0.32 1.19
C ILE A 66 -7.72 -0.16 0.64
N ILE A 67 -6.69 0.67 0.76
CA ILE A 67 -5.37 0.47 0.17
C ILE A 67 -4.32 0.42 1.26
N VAL A 68 -3.46 -0.59 1.23
CA VAL A 68 -2.26 -0.73 2.05
C VAL A 68 -1.06 -0.85 1.12
N GLU A 69 0.05 -0.17 1.39
CA GLU A 69 1.25 -0.17 0.54
C GLU A 69 2.50 -0.36 1.39
N ASP A 70 3.39 -1.28 0.97
CA ASP A 70 4.70 -1.48 1.59
C ASP A 70 5.83 -1.16 0.61
N LYS A 71 6.81 -0.39 1.10
CA LYS A 71 8.12 -0.11 0.46
C LYS A 71 8.06 0.35 -1.01
N GLN A 72 6.94 0.94 -1.45
CA GLN A 72 6.72 1.32 -2.87
C GLN A 72 6.89 0.13 -3.84
N CYS A 73 6.60 -1.10 -3.40
CA CYS A 73 6.75 -2.31 -4.22
C CYS A 73 5.69 -3.41 -4.00
N VAL A 74 4.84 -3.29 -2.97
CA VAL A 74 3.68 -4.18 -2.74
C VAL A 74 2.48 -3.32 -2.38
N GLN A 75 1.33 -3.57 -3.02
CA GLN A 75 0.06 -2.90 -2.69
C GLN A 75 -1.06 -3.92 -2.52
N GLY A 76 -1.77 -3.83 -1.40
CA GLY A 76 -2.96 -4.60 -1.06
C GLY A 76 -4.20 -3.74 -1.27
N ASN A 77 -5.15 -4.25 -2.04
CA ASN A 77 -6.38 -3.52 -2.36
C ASN A 77 -7.59 -4.37 -1.93
N ALA A 78 -8.28 -3.93 -0.87
CA ALA A 78 -9.61 -4.44 -0.54
C ALA A 78 -10.68 -3.54 -1.17
N PHE A 79 -11.76 -4.14 -1.66
CA PHE A 79 -12.94 -3.41 -2.14
C PHE A 79 -14.22 -3.99 -1.53
N ILE A 80 -15.05 -3.12 -1.00
CA ILE A 80 -16.32 -3.44 -0.34
C ILE A 80 -17.43 -2.70 -1.08
N ASP A 81 -18.13 -3.42 -1.95
CA ASP A 81 -19.26 -2.91 -2.74
C ASP A 81 -20.38 -2.34 -1.84
N THR A 82 -21.04 -1.26 -2.26
CA THR A 82 -22.20 -0.67 -1.54
C THR A 82 -23.23 -1.70 -1.07
N ARG A 83 -23.46 -2.78 -1.82
CA ARG A 83 -24.43 -3.85 -1.51
C ARG A 83 -24.07 -4.69 -0.27
N VAL A 84 -22.87 -4.56 0.27
CA VAL A 84 -22.45 -5.20 1.53
C VAL A 84 -22.95 -4.41 2.75
N PHE A 85 -23.23 -3.12 2.60
CA PHE A 85 -23.66 -2.22 3.66
C PHE A 85 -25.19 -2.19 3.80
N ASP A 86 -25.66 -2.00 5.04
CA ASP A 86 -27.09 -1.85 5.37
C ASP A 86 -27.63 -0.46 5.05
N SER A 87 -26.76 0.54 5.13
CA SER A 87 -26.96 1.88 4.56
C SER A 87 -25.59 2.43 4.13
N TYR A 88 -25.59 3.23 3.06
CA TYR A 88 -24.39 3.83 2.48
C TYR A 88 -24.76 5.21 1.95
N GLU A 89 -24.26 6.24 2.63
CA GLU A 89 -24.58 7.65 2.38
C GLU A 89 -23.25 8.38 2.10
N LEU A 90 -23.11 8.92 0.90
CA LEU A 90 -21.89 9.57 0.42
C LEU A 90 -22.23 10.90 -0.24
N VAL A 91 -21.94 12.00 0.43
CA VAL A 91 -22.20 13.36 -0.09
C VAL A 91 -21.15 13.74 -1.13
N ARG A 92 -19.90 13.33 -0.91
CA ARG A 92 -18.76 13.53 -1.80
C ARG A 92 -17.74 12.40 -1.59
N GLN A 93 -16.94 12.09 -2.59
CA GLN A 93 -15.84 11.14 -2.41
C GLN A 93 -14.87 11.66 -1.34
N VAL A 94 -14.48 10.79 -0.41
CA VAL A 94 -13.51 11.10 0.65
C VAL A 94 -12.34 10.13 0.61
N ARG A 95 -11.13 10.68 0.79
CA ARG A 95 -9.88 9.93 0.90
C ARG A 95 -9.13 10.41 2.15
N PHE A 96 -8.70 9.48 2.98
CA PHE A 96 -7.94 9.76 4.21
C PHE A 96 -7.10 8.55 4.62
N ARG A 97 -6.04 8.78 5.40
CA ARG A 97 -5.16 7.73 5.93
C ARG A 97 -5.38 7.51 7.43
N PHE A 98 -5.21 6.26 7.89
CA PHE A 98 -5.33 5.85 9.28
C PHE A 98 -4.33 4.73 9.61
N HIS A 99 -3.93 4.62 10.88
CA HIS A 99 -3.15 3.47 11.38
C HIS A 99 -4.04 2.22 11.39
N LEU A 100 -3.68 1.20 10.61
CA LEU A 100 -4.50 0.02 10.36
C LEU A 100 -4.78 -0.78 11.65
N GLU A 101 -3.74 -0.98 12.46
CA GLU A 101 -3.83 -1.68 13.76
C GLU A 101 -4.85 -0.98 14.69
N THR A 102 -4.92 0.35 14.67
CA THR A 102 -5.87 1.11 15.52
C THR A 102 -7.32 0.82 15.13
N VAL A 103 -7.63 0.83 13.83
CA VAL A 103 -8.98 0.49 13.35
C VAL A 103 -9.31 -0.99 13.57
N LEU A 104 -8.34 -1.89 13.39
CA LEU A 104 -8.51 -3.31 13.71
C LEU A 104 -8.80 -3.52 15.21
N ASN A 105 -8.09 -2.85 16.10
CA ASN A 105 -8.33 -2.93 17.55
C ASN A 105 -9.72 -2.39 17.91
N CYS A 106 -10.15 -1.25 17.36
CA CYS A 106 -11.52 -0.73 17.55
C CYS A 106 -12.61 -1.71 17.04
N LEU A 107 -12.43 -2.31 15.87
CA LEU A 107 -13.41 -3.25 15.29
C LEU A 107 -13.55 -4.58 16.04
N ASN A 108 -12.56 -4.93 16.87
CA ASN A 108 -12.56 -6.13 17.71
C ASN A 108 -12.67 -5.79 19.21
N ILE A 109 -13.18 -4.60 19.60
CA ILE A 109 -13.20 -4.18 21.02
C ILE A 109 -14.07 -5.06 21.93
N PHE A 110 -15.20 -5.57 21.41
CA PHE A 110 -16.05 -6.57 22.07
C PHE A 110 -15.42 -7.99 22.07
N GLY A 111 -14.22 -8.13 21.48
CA GLY A 111 -13.51 -9.38 21.32
C GLY A 111 -14.07 -10.27 20.21
N VAL A 112 -13.61 -11.51 20.21
CA VAL A 112 -14.16 -12.60 19.39
C VAL A 112 -14.40 -13.77 20.36
N PRO A 113 -15.64 -13.98 20.83
CA PRO A 113 -15.93 -15.13 21.67
C PRO A 113 -15.69 -16.42 20.87
N LEU A 114 -15.05 -17.39 21.51
CA LEU A 114 -14.71 -18.68 20.92
C LEU A 114 -15.64 -19.76 21.47
N ASP A 115 -15.99 -20.72 20.62
CA ASP A 115 -16.74 -21.89 21.02
C ASP A 115 -15.92 -22.73 22.03
N PRO A 116 -16.47 -23.11 23.20
CA PRO A 116 -15.70 -23.76 24.27
C PRO A 116 -15.14 -25.16 23.94
N VAL A 117 -15.53 -25.77 22.81
CA VAL A 117 -15.18 -27.15 22.44
C VAL A 117 -14.33 -27.21 21.17
N THR A 118 -14.66 -26.38 20.19
CA THR A 118 -13.97 -26.29 18.88
C THR A 118 -12.94 -25.18 18.81
N HIS A 119 -12.99 -24.20 19.73
CA HIS A 119 -12.21 -22.95 19.71
C HIS A 119 -12.41 -22.07 18.46
N GLU A 120 -13.44 -22.34 17.65
CA GLU A 120 -13.80 -21.52 16.49
C GLU A 120 -14.56 -20.23 16.90
N PRO A 121 -14.48 -19.13 16.13
CA PRO A 121 -15.22 -17.90 16.39
C PRO A 121 -16.75 -18.08 16.40
N LEU A 122 -17.39 -17.76 17.52
CA LEU A 122 -18.85 -17.72 17.63
C LEU A 122 -19.44 -16.49 16.90
N PRO A 123 -20.67 -16.59 16.36
CA PRO A 123 -21.31 -15.48 15.67
C PRO A 123 -21.91 -14.44 16.64
N THR A 124 -21.12 -13.42 17.02
CA THR A 124 -21.65 -12.14 17.56
C THR A 124 -22.34 -11.30 16.49
N ASN A 125 -23.16 -10.34 16.91
CA ASN A 125 -23.85 -9.39 16.05
C ASN A 125 -23.50 -7.93 16.42
N VAL A 126 -22.20 -7.66 16.56
CA VAL A 126 -21.65 -6.31 16.75
C VAL A 126 -21.92 -5.48 15.49
N ALA A 127 -22.93 -4.63 15.51
CA ALA A 127 -23.15 -3.67 14.43
C ALA A 127 -22.05 -2.60 14.46
N VAL A 128 -21.67 -2.07 13.29
CA VAL A 128 -20.77 -0.92 13.17
C VAL A 128 -21.36 0.13 12.24
N GLN A 129 -21.27 1.40 12.67
CA GLN A 129 -21.48 2.57 11.83
C GLN A 129 -20.15 3.30 11.66
N ILE A 130 -19.80 3.61 10.41
CA ILE A 130 -18.61 4.35 10.02
C ILE A 130 -19.06 5.76 9.67
N HIS A 131 -18.52 6.79 10.32
CA HIS A 131 -18.87 8.19 10.10
C HIS A 131 -17.59 9.00 9.85
N TYR A 132 -17.60 9.85 8.82
CA TYR A 132 -16.49 10.75 8.51
C TYR A 132 -16.98 12.13 8.06
N ARG A 133 -16.41 13.17 8.66
CA ARG A 133 -16.70 14.59 8.39
C ARG A 133 -15.66 15.17 7.43
N GLU A 134 -16.04 16.21 6.69
CA GLU A 134 -15.31 16.68 5.49
C GLU A 134 -13.81 17.03 5.70
N ASN A 135 -13.45 17.54 6.87
CA ASN A 135 -12.11 18.07 7.11
C ASN A 135 -11.16 17.02 7.73
N GLN A 136 -9.96 16.86 7.17
CA GLN A 136 -8.91 15.93 7.64
C GLN A 136 -8.46 16.13 9.11
N THR A 137 -8.84 17.25 9.74
CA THR A 137 -8.66 17.49 11.17
C THR A 137 -9.60 16.68 12.07
N HIS A 138 -10.69 16.14 11.52
CA HIS A 138 -11.69 15.38 12.26
C HIS A 138 -11.31 13.89 12.29
N PRO A 139 -11.55 13.20 13.42
CA PRO A 139 -11.31 11.76 13.50
C PRO A 139 -12.29 10.99 12.61
N LEU A 140 -11.86 9.81 12.16
CA LEU A 140 -12.78 8.75 11.75
C LEU A 140 -13.56 8.30 13.00
N GLN A 141 -14.89 8.43 12.97
CA GLN A 141 -15.76 8.00 14.05
C GLN A 141 -16.31 6.60 13.73
N LEU A 142 -16.09 5.63 14.63
CA LEU A 142 -16.75 4.32 14.57
C LEU A 142 -17.70 4.19 15.77
N TYR A 143 -18.98 3.91 15.50
CA TYR A 143 -19.95 3.52 16.52
C TYR A 143 -20.16 2.01 16.43
N LEU A 144 -19.81 1.28 17.48
CA LEU A 144 -20.00 -0.17 17.58
C LEU A 144 -21.08 -0.50 18.61
N GLU A 145 -22.04 -1.36 18.26
CA GLU A 145 -23.19 -1.69 19.09
C GLU A 145 -23.32 -3.21 19.25
N GLU A 146 -23.34 -3.70 20.49
CA GLU A 146 -23.64 -5.10 20.84
C GLU A 146 -24.62 -5.12 22.03
N ASP A 147 -25.75 -5.82 21.88
CA ASP A 147 -26.82 -5.97 22.89
C ASP A 147 -27.23 -4.65 23.60
N GLY A 148 -27.23 -3.54 22.87
CA GLY A 148 -27.58 -2.20 23.35
C GLY A 148 -26.43 -1.43 24.03
N VAL A 149 -25.24 -2.02 24.16
CA VAL A 149 -24.01 -1.33 24.57
C VAL A 149 -23.37 -0.68 23.36
N ILE A 150 -23.33 0.66 23.34
CA ILE A 150 -22.68 1.44 22.27
C ILE A 150 -21.30 1.90 22.72
N THR A 151 -20.29 1.67 21.87
CA THR A 151 -18.94 2.21 21.97
C THR A 151 -18.69 3.19 20.82
N GLU A 152 -18.26 4.40 21.13
CA GLU A 152 -17.67 5.31 20.14
C GLU A 152 -16.13 5.17 20.15
N CYS A 153 -15.53 5.13 18.96
CA CYS A 153 -14.08 5.21 18.77
C CYS A 153 -13.73 6.39 17.87
N LEU A 154 -12.90 7.30 18.37
CA LEU A 154 -12.40 8.48 17.66
C LEU A 154 -10.97 8.21 17.14
N ILE A 155 -10.85 7.70 15.92
CA ILE A 155 -9.55 7.36 15.32
C ILE A 155 -8.96 8.58 14.61
N LYS A 156 -7.75 8.98 15.01
CA LYS A 156 -7.02 10.08 14.35
C LYS A 156 -6.72 9.75 12.88
N VAL A 157 -7.05 10.68 11.99
CA VAL A 157 -6.63 10.68 10.58
C VAL A 157 -5.21 11.24 10.41
N LEU A 158 -4.50 10.72 9.42
CA LEU A 158 -3.15 11.14 9.02
C LEU A 158 -3.19 11.87 7.67
N ASP A 159 -2.17 12.70 7.41
CA ASP A 159 -1.94 13.33 6.11
C ASP A 159 -2.07 12.30 4.97
N ASP A 160 -2.88 12.63 3.95
CA ASP A 160 -2.86 11.88 2.70
C ASP A 160 -1.53 12.12 1.96
N THR A 161 -1.09 11.10 1.25
CA THR A 161 0.00 11.18 0.27
C THR A 161 -0.30 10.20 -0.85
N ASP A 162 0.27 10.48 -2.00
CA ASP A 162 0.11 9.66 -3.19
C ASP A 162 0.50 8.20 -2.91
N THR A 163 -0.33 7.30 -3.44
CA THR A 163 -0.09 5.87 -3.54
C THR A 163 0.49 5.58 -4.91
N ILE A 164 1.36 4.58 -5.04
CA ILE A 164 1.76 4.12 -6.36
C ILE A 164 0.55 3.52 -7.07
N ASP A 165 0.29 4.01 -8.28
CA ASP A 165 -0.68 3.42 -9.19
C ASP A 165 0.01 2.28 -9.95
N PHE A 166 -0.19 1.05 -9.48
CA PHE A 166 0.28 -0.15 -10.17
C PHE A 166 -0.65 -0.39 -11.36
N ASP A 167 -0.26 0.08 -12.55
CA ASP A 167 -1.02 -0.08 -13.79
C ASP A 167 -1.04 -1.55 -14.25
N PHE A 168 -1.92 -2.33 -13.61
CA PHE A 168 -2.22 -3.72 -13.95
C PHE A 168 -3.05 -3.81 -15.23
N GLN A 169 -2.46 -3.39 -16.35
CA GLN A 169 -3.07 -3.56 -17.67
C GLN A 169 -3.35 -5.04 -17.92
N THR A 170 -4.59 -5.35 -18.27
CA THR A 170 -5.02 -6.71 -18.63
C THR A 170 -4.71 -7.06 -20.08
N GLU A 171 -4.18 -6.11 -20.84
CA GLU A 171 -3.62 -6.32 -22.17
C GLU A 171 -2.21 -6.91 -22.04
N ASN A 172 -1.87 -7.87 -22.91
CA ASN A 172 -0.57 -8.56 -22.92
C ASN A 172 -0.27 -9.47 -21.71
N ILE A 173 -1.29 -10.02 -21.04
CA ILE A 173 -1.11 -11.08 -20.03
C ILE A 173 -0.49 -12.34 -20.69
N VAL A 174 0.79 -12.59 -20.41
CA VAL A 174 1.56 -13.76 -20.90
C VAL A 174 1.03 -15.08 -20.32
N SER A 175 0.72 -15.09 -19.03
CA SER A 175 0.23 -16.28 -18.32
C SER A 175 -0.83 -15.92 -17.30
N LYS A 176 -1.89 -16.72 -17.24
CA LYS A 176 -2.99 -16.60 -16.27
C LYS A 176 -3.23 -17.97 -15.64
N VAL A 177 -3.13 -18.02 -14.32
CA VAL A 177 -3.38 -19.23 -13.51
C VAL A 177 -4.43 -18.90 -12.46
N VAL A 178 -5.40 -19.79 -12.27
CA VAL A 178 -6.45 -19.68 -11.24
C VAL A 178 -6.50 -20.99 -10.49
N PHE A 179 -6.45 -20.91 -9.16
CA PHE A 179 -6.51 -22.06 -8.25
C PHE A 179 -7.76 -22.02 -7.36
N LYS A 180 -8.17 -23.20 -6.90
CA LYS A 180 -9.14 -23.34 -5.82
C LYS A 180 -8.47 -22.98 -4.50
N ALA A 181 -8.97 -21.96 -3.81
CA ALA A 181 -8.29 -21.32 -2.68
C ALA A 181 -7.96 -22.26 -1.50
N SER A 182 -8.75 -23.31 -1.25
CA SER A 182 -8.46 -24.32 -0.23
C SER A 182 -7.19 -25.13 -0.57
N GLY A 183 -7.15 -25.75 -1.74
CA GLY A 183 -5.99 -26.53 -2.20
C GLY A 183 -4.74 -25.68 -2.38
N PHE A 184 -4.87 -24.40 -2.77
CA PHE A 184 -3.72 -23.50 -2.82
C PHE A 184 -3.25 -23.06 -1.42
N LYS A 185 -4.14 -22.93 -0.43
CA LYS A 185 -3.75 -22.71 0.97
C LYS A 185 -2.99 -23.91 1.55
N GLU A 186 -3.42 -25.13 1.23
CA GLU A 186 -2.71 -26.36 1.59
C GLU A 186 -1.30 -26.37 0.98
N ALA A 187 -1.20 -26.12 -0.33
CA ALA A 187 0.06 -25.99 -1.05
C ALA A 187 0.99 -24.90 -0.44
N LEU A 188 0.45 -23.71 -0.12
CA LEU A 188 1.21 -22.64 0.55
C LEU A 188 1.70 -22.99 1.96
N SER A 189 1.17 -24.03 2.61
CA SER A 189 1.62 -24.46 3.94
C SER A 189 2.89 -25.33 3.93
N GLU A 190 3.29 -25.84 2.76
CA GLU A 190 4.53 -26.62 2.57
C GLU A 190 5.76 -25.72 2.31
N ILE A 191 5.55 -24.41 2.17
CA ILE A 191 6.54 -23.41 1.74
C ILE A 191 7.13 -22.69 2.96
N ASP A 192 8.46 -22.52 2.98
CA ASP A 192 9.13 -21.74 4.03
C ASP A 192 8.80 -20.24 3.91
N LEU A 193 7.80 -19.80 4.67
CA LEU A 193 7.39 -18.38 4.78
C LEU A 193 8.47 -17.48 5.40
N LYS A 194 9.60 -18.03 5.86
CA LYS A 194 10.78 -17.26 6.31
C LYS A 194 11.87 -17.15 5.25
N ALA A 195 11.62 -17.64 4.03
CA ALA A 195 12.57 -17.50 2.93
C ALA A 195 12.67 -16.03 2.45
N ASP A 196 13.89 -15.53 2.31
CA ASP A 196 14.16 -14.16 1.84
C ASP A 196 13.74 -13.90 0.38
N CYS A 197 13.35 -14.94 -0.37
CA CYS A 197 12.90 -14.82 -1.75
C CYS A 197 12.06 -16.04 -2.17
N ILE A 198 10.95 -15.74 -2.87
CA ILE A 198 10.08 -16.70 -3.53
C ILE A 198 10.25 -16.58 -5.04
N GLU A 199 10.59 -17.68 -5.69
CA GLU A 199 10.62 -17.82 -7.14
C GLU A 199 9.33 -18.49 -7.63
N LEU A 200 8.81 -18.01 -8.75
CA LEU A 200 7.58 -18.47 -9.40
C LEU A 200 7.92 -18.82 -10.85
N PHE A 201 7.55 -20.02 -11.26
CA PHE A 201 7.66 -20.53 -12.62
C PHE A 201 6.28 -20.90 -13.14
N ILE A 202 5.97 -20.49 -14.37
CA ILE A 202 4.77 -20.91 -15.11
C ILE A 202 5.22 -21.34 -16.50
N THR A 203 4.94 -22.58 -16.89
CA THR A 203 5.52 -23.24 -18.07
C THR A 203 4.49 -24.09 -18.82
N GLN A 204 4.69 -24.34 -20.11
CA GLN A 204 3.88 -25.34 -20.82
C GLN A 204 4.28 -26.78 -20.45
N ASP A 205 5.54 -27.00 -20.06
CA ASP A 205 6.04 -28.27 -19.54
C ASP A 205 5.67 -28.51 -18.07
N VAL A 206 5.52 -29.77 -17.69
CA VAL A 206 5.36 -30.26 -16.30
C VAL A 206 6.51 -29.72 -15.43
N PRO A 207 6.23 -29.09 -14.27
CA PRO A 207 4.99 -29.12 -13.49
C PRO A 207 3.91 -28.10 -13.89
N HIS A 208 4.09 -27.30 -14.94
CA HIS A 208 3.22 -26.20 -15.39
C HIS A 208 3.17 -24.98 -14.45
N PHE A 209 3.05 -25.20 -13.15
CA PHE A 209 3.27 -24.18 -12.11
C PHE A 209 4.24 -24.72 -11.06
N ARG A 210 5.22 -23.91 -10.68
CA ARG A 210 6.11 -24.19 -9.54
C ARG A 210 6.37 -22.93 -8.74
N LEU A 211 6.28 -23.04 -7.41
CA LEU A 211 6.80 -22.05 -6.47
C LEU A 211 8.03 -22.62 -5.77
N ILE A 212 9.08 -21.82 -5.56
CA ILE A 212 10.27 -22.20 -4.78
C ILE A 212 10.57 -21.11 -3.75
N ALA A 213 10.62 -21.45 -2.47
CA ALA A 213 11.10 -20.58 -1.41
C ALA A 213 12.53 -20.96 -1.01
N ASN A 214 13.44 -19.98 -1.07
CA ASN A 214 14.87 -20.16 -0.82
C ASN A 214 15.29 -19.56 0.54
N GLY A 215 15.15 -20.36 1.59
CA GLY A 215 15.52 -20.00 2.96
C GLY A 215 17.00 -20.22 3.27
N CYS A 216 17.41 -19.89 4.49
CA CYS A 216 18.79 -20.11 4.95
C CYS A 216 19.12 -21.58 5.28
N GLY A 217 18.11 -22.43 5.46
CA GLY A 217 18.26 -23.87 5.72
C GLY A 217 18.19 -24.77 4.48
N GLY A 218 17.87 -24.21 3.30
CA GLY A 218 17.61 -24.95 2.07
C GLY A 218 16.47 -24.35 1.26
N SER A 219 16.01 -25.08 0.25
CA SER A 219 14.91 -24.67 -0.62
C SER A 219 13.70 -25.59 -0.45
N THR A 220 12.51 -25.01 -0.34
CA THR A 220 11.21 -25.73 -0.40
C THR A 220 10.55 -25.42 -1.73
N SER A 221 9.88 -26.38 -2.36
CA SER A 221 9.24 -26.20 -3.67
C SER A 221 7.93 -26.93 -3.78
N VAL A 222 6.95 -26.28 -4.40
CA VAL A 222 5.58 -26.78 -4.60
C VAL A 222 5.25 -26.75 -6.09
N ASP A 223 4.79 -27.89 -6.62
CA ASP A 223 4.53 -28.15 -8.03
C ASP A 223 3.04 -28.43 -8.24
N ILE A 224 2.37 -27.73 -9.16
CA ILE A 224 0.92 -27.88 -9.41
C ILE A 224 0.64 -28.03 -10.91
N THR A 225 0.32 -29.26 -11.33
CA THR A 225 0.05 -29.58 -12.74
C THR A 225 -1.30 -29.06 -13.23
N GLN A 226 -1.43 -28.88 -14.56
CA GLN A 226 -2.66 -28.36 -15.18
C GLN A 226 -3.89 -29.26 -14.94
N ASP A 227 -3.68 -30.56 -14.73
CA ASP A 227 -4.69 -31.58 -14.43
C ASP A 227 -4.93 -31.78 -12.92
N SER A 228 -4.21 -31.06 -12.05
CA SER A 228 -4.41 -31.09 -10.61
C SER A 228 -5.82 -30.63 -10.23
N PRO A 229 -6.51 -31.29 -9.28
CA PRO A 229 -7.82 -30.83 -8.80
C PRO A 229 -7.78 -29.46 -8.12
N VAL A 230 -6.59 -28.94 -7.78
CA VAL A 230 -6.37 -27.57 -7.26
C VAL A 230 -6.43 -26.54 -8.39
N MET A 231 -6.08 -26.91 -9.63
CA MET A 231 -6.17 -26.06 -10.81
C MET A 231 -7.63 -25.79 -11.17
N ASP A 232 -7.91 -24.59 -11.67
CA ASP A 232 -9.22 -24.20 -12.21
C ASP A 232 -9.10 -23.61 -13.62
N THR A 233 -8.14 -22.69 -13.82
CA THR A 233 -7.77 -22.17 -15.15
C THR A 233 -6.25 -22.17 -15.29
N PHE A 234 -5.74 -22.68 -16.40
CA PHE A 234 -4.33 -22.59 -16.78
C PHE A 234 -4.19 -22.05 -18.20
N LEU A 235 -3.48 -20.94 -18.37
CA LEU A 235 -3.09 -20.34 -19.65
C LEU A 235 -1.65 -19.86 -19.54
N CYS A 236 -0.79 -20.24 -20.50
CA CYS A 236 0.63 -19.89 -20.52
C CYS A 236 1.08 -19.76 -21.98
N THR A 237 1.23 -18.55 -22.51
CA THR A 237 1.69 -18.36 -23.91
C THR A 237 3.19 -18.54 -24.02
N GLU A 238 3.94 -18.05 -23.03
CA GLU A 238 5.40 -18.16 -22.93
C GLU A 238 5.81 -18.54 -21.50
N PRO A 239 7.00 -19.15 -21.28
CA PRO A 239 7.52 -19.43 -19.95
C PRO A 239 7.73 -18.16 -19.12
N VAL A 240 7.07 -18.07 -17.96
CA VAL A 240 7.23 -16.98 -17.00
C VAL A 240 8.09 -17.44 -15.82
N HIS A 241 9.14 -16.68 -15.52
CA HIS A 241 9.94 -16.81 -14.29
C HIS A 241 10.04 -15.43 -13.65
N ASN A 242 9.56 -15.26 -12.41
CA ASN A 242 9.51 -13.94 -11.75
C ASN A 242 10.90 -13.38 -11.42
N ARG A 243 11.88 -14.26 -11.11
CA ARG A 243 13.27 -13.89 -10.88
C ARG A 243 14.01 -13.83 -12.22
N LYS A 244 13.75 -12.75 -12.98
CA LYS A 244 14.66 -12.37 -14.07
C LYS A 244 16.08 -12.24 -13.52
N GLU A 245 17.05 -12.70 -14.31
CA GLU A 245 18.45 -12.36 -14.08
C GLU A 245 18.66 -10.86 -14.34
N ILE A 246 19.78 -10.28 -13.88
CA ILE A 246 20.06 -8.88 -14.23
C ILE A 246 20.41 -8.89 -15.72
N ASP A 247 19.63 -8.20 -16.54
CA ASP A 247 19.76 -8.27 -17.99
C ASP A 247 21.16 -7.82 -18.44
N GLN A 248 21.88 -8.72 -19.11
CA GLN A 248 23.28 -8.53 -19.47
C GLN A 248 23.47 -7.36 -20.45
N LYS A 249 22.51 -7.13 -21.35
CA LYS A 249 22.55 -6.02 -22.31
C LYS A 249 22.31 -4.68 -21.59
N CYS A 250 21.37 -4.62 -20.65
CA CYS A 250 21.16 -3.44 -19.81
C CYS A 250 22.39 -3.14 -18.94
N LEU A 251 23.08 -4.17 -18.45
CA LEU A 251 24.34 -4.04 -17.71
C LEU A 251 25.49 -3.50 -18.59
N GLU A 252 25.63 -3.98 -19.83
CA GLU A 252 26.62 -3.49 -20.79
C GLU A 252 26.32 -2.05 -21.25
N ASN A 253 25.04 -1.72 -21.42
CA ASN A 253 24.58 -0.36 -21.72
C ASN A 253 24.81 0.60 -20.54
N LEU A 254 24.56 0.16 -19.31
CA LEU A 254 24.88 0.90 -18.08
C LEU A 254 26.39 1.12 -17.95
N LYS A 255 27.20 0.09 -18.23
CA LYS A 255 28.67 0.20 -18.28
C LYS A 255 29.12 1.24 -19.31
N THR A 256 28.48 1.30 -20.47
CA THR A 256 28.80 2.30 -21.50
C THR A 256 28.59 3.73 -21.00
N ILE A 257 27.54 3.98 -20.20
CA ILE A 257 27.33 5.29 -19.55
C ILE A 257 28.43 5.57 -18.52
N VAL A 258 28.76 4.59 -17.67
CA VAL A 258 29.81 4.72 -16.63
C VAL A 258 31.18 4.97 -17.24
N ASP A 259 31.60 4.20 -18.24
CA ASP A 259 32.93 4.29 -18.87
C ASP A 259 33.14 5.63 -19.59
N VAL A 260 32.08 6.24 -20.14
CA VAL A 260 32.15 7.55 -20.82
C VAL A 260 32.11 8.71 -19.82
N THR A 261 31.29 8.62 -18.77
CA THR A 261 31.02 9.75 -17.85
C THR A 261 31.84 9.71 -16.56
N SER A 262 32.50 8.58 -16.26
CA SER A 262 33.12 8.28 -14.96
C SER A 262 32.15 8.40 -13.76
N THR A 263 30.84 8.28 -13.99
CA THR A 263 29.82 8.44 -12.95
C THR A 263 29.80 7.29 -11.95
N ARG A 264 29.32 7.56 -10.73
CA ARG A 264 29.19 6.58 -9.64
C ARG A 264 27.72 6.28 -9.34
N ILE A 265 27.39 4.99 -9.22
CA ILE A 265 26.00 4.53 -9.14
C ILE A 265 25.51 4.52 -7.69
N VAL A 266 24.28 5.03 -7.50
CA VAL A 266 23.51 4.97 -6.25
C VAL A 266 22.24 4.16 -6.52
N LEU A 267 21.94 3.15 -5.69
CA LEU A 267 20.79 2.28 -5.91
C LEU A 267 19.51 2.85 -5.29
N SER A 268 18.60 3.33 -6.13
CA SER A 268 17.27 3.86 -5.76
C SER A 268 16.13 2.83 -5.89
N SER A 269 16.33 1.72 -6.62
CA SER A 269 15.30 0.70 -6.86
C SER A 269 15.00 -0.15 -5.61
N SER A 270 13.89 -0.91 -5.61
CA SER A 270 13.46 -1.76 -4.49
C SER A 270 14.52 -2.78 -4.03
N TRP A 271 15.46 -3.13 -4.91
CA TRP A 271 16.61 -3.98 -4.58
C TRP A 271 17.45 -3.44 -3.41
N ARG A 272 17.43 -2.13 -3.12
CA ARG A 272 18.12 -1.53 -1.97
C ARG A 272 17.68 -2.10 -0.62
N PHE A 273 16.43 -2.50 -0.47
CA PHE A 273 15.91 -3.03 0.79
C PHE A 273 16.48 -4.40 1.15
N PHE A 274 16.80 -5.24 0.15
CA PHE A 274 17.12 -6.64 0.35
C PHE A 274 18.64 -6.89 0.23
N PRO A 275 19.34 -7.34 1.30
CA PRO A 275 20.79 -7.55 1.25
C PRO A 275 21.24 -8.54 0.16
N LYS A 276 20.48 -9.62 -0.07
CA LYS A 276 20.73 -10.60 -1.14
C LYS A 276 20.63 -9.97 -2.54
N SER A 277 19.68 -9.05 -2.75
CA SER A 277 19.53 -8.36 -4.03
C SER A 277 20.66 -7.36 -4.28
N ARG A 278 21.04 -6.55 -3.28
CA ARG A 278 22.25 -5.69 -3.36
C ARG A 278 23.51 -6.47 -3.70
N ALA A 279 23.74 -7.60 -3.02
CA ALA A 279 24.88 -8.46 -3.30
C ALA A 279 24.86 -9.04 -4.73
N LYS A 280 23.69 -9.29 -5.33
CA LYS A 280 23.57 -9.68 -6.76
C LYS A 280 24.01 -8.53 -7.68
N VAL A 281 23.57 -7.29 -7.43
CA VAL A 281 23.98 -6.09 -8.20
C VAL A 281 25.50 -5.91 -8.16
N GLU A 282 26.08 -5.87 -6.96
CA GLU A 282 27.52 -5.66 -6.77
C GLU A 282 28.35 -6.79 -7.40
N SER A 283 27.84 -8.04 -7.38
CA SER A 283 28.47 -9.16 -8.06
C SER A 283 28.47 -9.02 -9.58
N SER A 284 27.33 -8.61 -10.18
CA SER A 284 27.23 -8.36 -11.63
C SER A 284 28.07 -7.15 -12.08
N PHE A 285 28.07 -6.05 -11.31
CA PHE A 285 28.93 -4.89 -11.57
C PHE A 285 30.41 -5.30 -11.58
N LYS A 286 30.84 -6.09 -10.58
CA LYS A 286 32.20 -6.62 -10.50
C LYS A 286 32.56 -7.55 -11.65
N GLN A 287 31.62 -8.31 -12.20
CA GLN A 287 31.86 -9.21 -13.34
C GLN A 287 32.19 -8.45 -14.64
N ILE A 288 31.57 -7.29 -14.87
CA ILE A 288 31.79 -6.47 -16.08
C ILE A 288 32.77 -5.30 -15.86
N GLY A 289 33.22 -5.06 -14.63
CA GLY A 289 34.12 -3.95 -14.30
C GLY A 289 33.40 -2.60 -14.25
N ILE A 290 32.29 -2.54 -13.52
CA ILE A 290 31.73 -1.31 -12.93
C ILE A 290 32.14 -1.27 -11.45
N ASP A 291 32.41 -0.07 -10.92
CA ASP A 291 32.73 0.15 -9.51
C ASP A 291 31.60 -0.30 -8.54
N PRO A 292 31.94 -0.65 -7.28
CA PRO A 292 30.94 -0.84 -6.24
C PRO A 292 30.01 0.38 -6.08
N LEU A 293 28.77 0.12 -5.63
CA LEU A 293 27.78 1.16 -5.35
C LEU A 293 28.35 2.23 -4.42
N LEU A 294 28.15 3.50 -4.75
CA LEU A 294 28.47 4.63 -3.87
C LEU A 294 27.53 4.68 -2.65
N GLY A 295 26.33 4.12 -2.81
CA GLY A 295 25.35 3.93 -1.75
C GLY A 295 23.99 3.51 -2.31
N TRP A 296 22.94 3.73 -1.53
CA TRP A 296 21.55 3.52 -1.90
C TRP A 296 20.66 4.54 -1.18
N THR A 297 19.51 4.88 -1.76
CA THR A 297 18.56 5.81 -1.11
C THR A 297 17.96 5.18 0.15
N SER A 298 17.53 6.03 1.08
CA SER A 298 16.76 5.59 2.26
C SER A 298 15.26 5.75 1.98
N SER A 299 14.41 4.96 2.63
CA SER A 299 12.94 5.12 2.63
C SER A 299 12.43 6.35 3.40
N ARG A 300 13.25 7.40 3.52
CA ARG A 300 12.85 8.70 4.08
C ARG A 300 12.34 9.55 2.93
N GLY A 301 11.03 9.55 2.71
CA GLY A 301 10.39 10.33 1.64
C GLY A 301 8.90 10.01 1.54
N LYS A 302 8.11 10.89 0.94
CA LYS A 302 6.74 10.55 0.49
C LYS A 302 6.80 9.87 -0.89
N THR A 303 7.72 10.34 -1.74
CA THR A 303 7.98 9.86 -3.10
C THR A 303 9.41 9.37 -3.28
N ARG A 304 9.67 8.60 -4.35
CA ARG A 304 11.04 8.26 -4.83
C ARG A 304 11.93 9.49 -5.01
N VAL A 305 11.36 10.61 -5.48
CA VAL A 305 12.09 11.87 -5.67
C VAL A 305 12.56 12.45 -4.34
N ASP A 306 11.75 12.37 -3.29
CA ASP A 306 12.15 12.79 -1.94
C ASP A 306 13.30 11.92 -1.41
N GLU A 307 13.26 10.61 -1.61
CA GLU A 307 14.35 9.72 -1.19
C GLU A 307 15.69 10.05 -1.86
N ILE A 308 15.65 10.34 -3.17
CA ILE A 308 16.82 10.72 -3.96
C ILE A 308 17.37 12.06 -3.44
N TYR A 309 16.51 13.07 -3.26
CA TYR A 309 16.92 14.38 -2.76
C TYR A 309 17.42 14.34 -1.31
N HIS A 310 16.85 13.49 -0.45
CA HIS A 310 17.39 13.25 0.88
C HIS A 310 18.74 12.53 0.82
N TRP A 311 18.95 11.57 -0.10
CA TRP A 311 20.27 10.95 -0.27
C TRP A 311 21.33 11.95 -0.72
N LEU A 312 21.04 12.78 -1.73
CA LEU A 312 21.95 13.83 -2.23
C LEU A 312 22.31 14.80 -1.11
N LYS A 313 21.31 15.32 -0.38
CA LYS A 313 21.52 16.20 0.76
C LYS A 313 22.31 15.54 1.90
N ASP A 314 21.99 14.28 2.24
CA ASP A 314 22.73 13.52 3.23
C ASP A 314 24.15 13.13 2.76
N PHE A 315 24.46 13.22 1.45
CA PHE A 315 25.80 13.03 0.92
C PHE A 315 26.63 14.31 1.06
N ASP A 316 26.11 15.45 0.57
CA ASP A 316 26.78 16.76 0.65
C ASP A 316 27.10 17.20 2.09
N ASN A 317 26.27 16.79 3.07
CA ASN A 317 26.48 17.10 4.49
C ASN A 317 27.47 16.14 5.21
N LYS A 318 28.01 15.11 4.55
CA LYS A 318 28.96 14.16 5.15
C LYS A 318 30.40 14.50 4.79
N THR A 319 31.16 14.97 5.79
CA THR A 319 32.62 15.14 5.78
C THR A 319 33.43 13.83 5.64
N ILE A 320 32.81 12.74 5.17
CA ILE A 320 33.39 11.39 5.07
C ILE A 320 33.86 11.11 3.63
N HIS A 321 33.44 11.91 2.65
CA HIS A 321 33.76 11.76 1.23
C HIS A 321 34.65 12.90 0.73
N GLU A 322 35.79 13.12 1.40
CA GLU A 322 36.69 14.28 1.17
C GLU A 322 37.16 14.43 -0.30
N ASP A 323 37.19 13.34 -1.08
CA ASP A 323 37.60 13.30 -2.49
C ASP A 323 36.43 13.21 -3.51
N ILE A 324 35.15 13.17 -3.10
CA ILE A 324 34.01 12.96 -4.01
C ILE A 324 32.97 14.08 -3.87
N PHE A 325 32.80 14.86 -4.95
CA PHE A 325 31.82 15.95 -5.04
C PHE A 325 30.82 15.68 -6.16
N ILE A 326 29.52 15.92 -5.91
CA ILE A 326 28.47 15.75 -6.92
C ILE A 326 28.43 16.99 -7.81
N THR A 327 29.02 16.90 -9.00
CA THR A 327 28.97 17.96 -10.03
C THR A 327 27.69 17.88 -10.87
N LYS A 328 27.25 16.66 -11.18
CA LYS A 328 26.06 16.31 -11.95
C LYS A 328 25.50 14.97 -11.45
N TRP A 329 24.21 14.75 -11.67
CA TRP A 329 23.55 13.48 -11.38
C TRP A 329 22.30 13.32 -12.27
N ILE A 330 21.88 12.07 -12.48
CA ILE A 330 20.60 11.72 -13.09
C ILE A 330 19.98 10.53 -12.37
N ALA A 331 18.66 10.43 -12.38
CA ALA A 331 17.93 9.18 -12.16
C ALA A 331 17.70 8.47 -13.50
N ILE A 332 17.82 7.14 -13.50
CA ILE A 332 17.37 6.27 -14.59
C ILE A 332 16.38 5.28 -13.95
N ASP A 333 15.11 5.37 -14.33
CA ASP A 333 13.98 4.67 -13.71
C ASP A 333 12.91 4.42 -14.79
N ASP A 334 12.12 3.35 -14.68
CA ASP A 334 10.97 3.10 -15.57
C ASP A 334 9.66 3.67 -15.00
N MET A 335 9.67 4.03 -13.71
CA MET A 335 8.63 4.86 -13.10
C MET A 335 8.76 6.33 -13.53
N ASP A 336 7.66 6.94 -13.96
CA ASP A 336 7.60 8.34 -14.37
C ASP A 336 7.81 9.31 -13.18
N LEU A 337 9.07 9.70 -12.96
CA LEU A 337 9.41 10.63 -11.89
C LEU A 337 8.99 12.08 -12.19
N PHE A 338 8.77 12.44 -13.47
CA PHE A 338 8.26 13.78 -13.84
C PHE A 338 6.85 14.01 -13.29
N LYS A 339 5.99 12.97 -13.25
CA LYS A 339 4.68 13.05 -12.58
C LYS A 339 4.78 13.29 -11.07
N LEU A 340 5.85 12.82 -10.42
CA LEU A 340 6.03 12.95 -8.97
C LEU A 340 6.56 14.34 -8.56
N ASP A 341 7.58 14.85 -9.25
CA ASP A 341 8.02 16.25 -9.12
C ASP A 341 8.80 16.72 -10.35
N ALA A 342 8.07 17.28 -11.32
CA ALA A 342 8.66 17.76 -12.57
C ALA A 342 9.73 18.84 -12.37
N LYS A 343 9.67 19.62 -11.30
CA LYS A 343 10.63 20.69 -11.02
C LYS A 343 11.95 20.14 -10.48
N ARG A 344 11.90 19.06 -9.68
CA ARG A 344 13.09 18.37 -9.15
C ARG A 344 13.69 17.36 -10.12
N MET A 345 12.92 16.87 -11.10
CA MET A 345 13.38 15.95 -12.16
C MET A 345 13.83 16.64 -13.46
N GLN A 346 13.56 17.92 -13.63
CA GLN A 346 14.05 18.70 -14.77
C GLN A 346 15.58 18.55 -14.91
N ASP A 347 16.03 18.20 -16.10
CA ASP A 347 17.43 17.95 -16.49
C ASP A 347 18.15 16.86 -15.65
N HIS A 348 17.40 16.08 -14.86
CA HIS A 348 17.90 15.11 -13.88
C HIS A 348 17.23 13.72 -13.96
N PHE A 349 16.40 13.44 -14.97
CA PHE A 349 15.73 12.14 -15.12
C PHE A 349 15.73 11.66 -16.57
N VAL A 350 16.08 10.40 -16.77
CA VAL A 350 16.00 9.68 -18.05
C VAL A 350 15.05 8.49 -17.87
N MET A 351 13.91 8.52 -18.55
CA MET A 351 12.90 7.47 -18.43
C MET A 351 13.25 6.24 -19.28
N THR A 352 13.09 5.04 -18.71
CA THR A 352 13.22 3.77 -19.44
C THR A 352 11.85 3.10 -19.66
N MET A 353 11.82 2.10 -20.55
CA MET A 353 10.62 1.27 -20.77
C MET A 353 10.77 -0.04 -20.00
N PRO A 354 9.78 -0.49 -19.19
CA PRO A 354 9.90 -1.67 -18.31
C PRO A 354 10.32 -2.98 -18.98
N LEU A 355 10.03 -3.14 -20.28
CA LEU A 355 10.40 -4.32 -21.08
C LEU A 355 11.78 -4.21 -21.76
N ASN A 356 12.29 -3.00 -22.00
CA ASN A 356 13.50 -2.75 -22.77
C ASN A 356 14.70 -2.30 -21.92
N GLY A 357 14.44 -1.76 -20.72
CA GLY A 357 15.46 -1.19 -19.85
C GLY A 357 16.21 -0.03 -20.51
N ILE A 358 17.54 -0.06 -20.40
CA ILE A 358 18.44 0.97 -20.94
C ILE A 358 18.71 0.67 -22.43
N THR A 359 18.25 1.51 -23.35
CA THR A 359 18.52 1.39 -24.79
C THR A 359 19.66 2.30 -25.23
N GLU A 360 20.04 2.27 -26.52
CA GLU A 360 21.05 3.21 -27.03
C GLU A 360 20.59 4.68 -26.91
N GLU A 361 19.29 4.94 -26.99
CA GLU A 361 18.68 6.26 -26.81
C GLU A 361 18.87 6.72 -25.36
N THR A 362 18.56 5.84 -24.40
CA THR A 362 18.82 6.05 -22.96
C THR A 362 20.30 6.36 -22.70
N ILE A 363 21.23 5.65 -23.36
CA ILE A 363 22.68 5.90 -23.25
C ILE A 363 23.03 7.30 -23.77
N LYS A 364 22.54 7.68 -24.96
CA LYS A 364 22.81 8.98 -25.59
C LYS A 364 22.29 10.14 -24.73
N GLU A 365 21.10 10.00 -24.15
CA GLU A 365 20.47 10.98 -23.26
C GLU A 365 21.18 11.08 -21.89
N ALA A 366 21.44 9.93 -21.24
CA ALA A 366 22.16 9.88 -19.98
C ALA A 366 23.56 10.49 -20.06
N ILE A 367 24.31 10.19 -21.14
CA ILE A 367 25.63 10.80 -21.38
C ILE A 367 25.49 12.31 -21.63
N MET A 368 24.48 12.76 -22.38
CA MET A 368 24.26 14.21 -22.63
C MET A 368 24.03 15.00 -21.34
N LEU A 369 23.21 14.48 -20.42
CA LEU A 369 22.93 15.13 -19.15
C LEU A 369 24.14 15.11 -18.21
N LEU A 370 24.94 14.04 -18.22
CA LEU A 370 26.11 13.86 -17.34
C LEU A 370 27.41 14.53 -17.82
N SER A 371 27.55 14.87 -19.12
CA SER A 371 28.80 15.41 -19.72
C SER A 371 29.04 16.90 -19.47
#